data_AF-A0A947X264-F1
#
_entry.id   AF-A0A947X264-F1
#
_cell.length_a   1.000
_cell.length_b   1.000
_cell.length_c   1.000
_cell.angle_alpha   90.00
_cell.angle_beta   90.00
_cell.angle_gamma   90.00
#
_symmetry.space_group_name_H-M   'P 1'
#
loop_
_entity.id
_entity.type
_entity.pdbx_description
1 polymer ?
#
loop_
_entity_poly.entity_id
_entity_poly.type
_entity_poly.pdbx_seq_one_letter_code
_entity_poly.pdbx_strand_id
1 'polypeptide(L)'
;MRLFDVGVEPVGVIAIGVAPRGVLAIGPLATGVIAIGQVARGFVAVGQLAIGVVVIGQLAFGMWWASGQLAVAPLGGPAMLRFAPFGLLYPGRRHRGEEDWRVPASPPPGWRMIASLLVIAAVAVLVWLVAVLPVRDALFGPGGVFG
;
A
#
# COMPACT_ATOMS: atom_id res chain seq x y z
N MET A 1 21.93 -10.69 12.43
CA MET A 1 21.23 -9.40 12.22
C MET A 1 22.14 -8.43 11.49
N ARG A 2 21.80 -8.05 10.25
CA ARG A 2 22.48 -6.98 9.52
C ARG A 2 21.70 -5.68 9.76
N LEU A 3 22.33 -4.70 10.39
CA LEU A 3 21.66 -3.44 10.71
C LEU A 3 21.45 -2.58 9.45
N PHE A 4 22.46 -2.58 8.57
CA PHE A 4 22.51 -1.75 7.38
C PHE A 4 23.17 -2.53 6.24
N ASP A 5 22.61 -2.48 5.04
CA ASP A 5 23.16 -3.13 3.85
C ASP A 5 22.86 -2.31 2.58
N VAL A 6 23.84 -2.23 1.67
CA VAL A 6 23.74 -1.48 0.41
C VAL A 6 24.27 -2.33 -0.73
N GLY A 7 23.49 -2.46 -1.79
CA GLY A 7 23.91 -3.28 -2.93
C GLY A 7 22.81 -3.50 -3.95
N VAL A 8 22.93 -4.57 -4.72
CA VAL A 8 21.91 -4.94 -5.72
C VAL A 8 20.71 -5.57 -5.03
N GLU A 9 20.93 -6.52 -4.13
CA GLU A 9 19.90 -7.21 -3.33
C GLU A 9 20.24 -7.17 -1.82
N PRO A 10 20.30 -5.97 -1.22
CA PRO A 10 20.69 -5.83 0.17
C PRO A 10 19.60 -6.35 1.11
N VAL A 11 20.04 -6.98 2.20
CA VAL A 11 19.15 -7.50 3.26
C VAL A 11 19.59 -6.97 4.62
N GLY A 12 18.71 -6.24 5.30
CA GLY A 12 18.99 -5.69 6.62
C GLY A 12 17.82 -4.97 7.24
N VAL A 13 18.00 -4.46 8.47
CA VAL A 13 16.99 -3.60 9.09
C VAL A 13 16.77 -2.35 8.23
N ILE A 14 17.87 -1.76 7.73
CA ILE A 14 17.86 -0.71 6.73
C ILE A 14 18.58 -1.24 5.48
N ALA A 15 17.87 -1.32 4.35
CA ALA A 15 18.39 -1.83 3.09
C ALA A 15 18.19 -0.80 1.96
N ILE A 16 19.28 -0.45 1.26
CA ILE A 16 19.25 0.53 0.15
C ILE A 16 19.86 -0.08 -1.10
N GLY A 17 19.10 -0.21 -2.18
CA GLY A 17 19.59 -0.92 -3.35
C GLY A 17 18.61 -1.00 -4.51
N VAL A 18 18.87 -1.92 -5.44
CA VAL A 18 17.97 -2.15 -6.58
C VAL A 18 16.72 -2.91 -6.14
N ALA A 19 16.90 -4.00 -5.39
CA ALA A 19 15.85 -4.82 -4.82
C ALA A 19 16.06 -5.05 -3.30
N PRO A 20 15.97 -3.99 -2.48
CA PRO A 20 16.21 -4.07 -1.05
C PRO A 20 15.11 -4.84 -0.32
N ARG A 21 15.53 -5.65 0.65
CA ARG A 21 14.64 -6.41 1.55
C ARG A 21 14.96 -6.07 3.00
N GLY A 22 13.97 -5.59 3.75
CA GLY A 22 14.26 -5.16 5.12
C GLY A 22 13.07 -4.68 5.94
N VAL A 23 13.35 -4.08 7.10
CA VAL A 23 12.33 -3.33 7.84
C VAL A 23 12.08 -2.00 7.11
N LEU A 24 13.14 -1.28 6.79
CA LEU A 24 13.14 -0.10 5.93
C LEU A 24 13.87 -0.44 4.62
N ALA A 25 13.14 -0.45 3.50
CA ALA A 25 13.67 -0.78 2.19
C ALA A 25 13.51 0.41 1.24
N ILE A 26 14.62 0.89 0.66
CA ILE A 26 14.64 2.05 -0.25
C ILE A 26 15.29 1.66 -1.57
N GLY A 27 14.49 1.60 -2.64
CA GLY A 27 14.97 1.15 -3.94
C GLY A 27 13.86 0.94 -4.97
N PRO A 28 14.19 0.81 -6.27
CA PRO A 28 13.20 0.58 -7.33
C PRO A 28 12.24 -0.59 -7.06
N LEU A 29 12.72 -1.69 -6.47
CA LEU A 29 11.94 -2.89 -6.12
C LEU A 29 11.96 -3.15 -4.60
N ALA A 30 11.49 -2.18 -3.82
CA ALA A 30 11.55 -2.24 -2.36
C ALA A 30 10.52 -3.20 -1.75
N THR A 31 10.98 -4.10 -0.88
CA THR A 31 10.12 -4.98 -0.08
C THR A 31 10.47 -4.84 1.40
N GLY A 32 9.53 -4.41 2.23
CA GLY A 32 9.77 -4.28 3.67
C GLY A 32 8.57 -3.83 4.48
N VAL A 33 8.74 -3.63 5.78
CA VAL A 33 7.66 -3.05 6.61
C VAL A 33 7.34 -1.64 6.12
N ILE A 34 8.38 -0.85 5.87
CA ILE A 34 8.34 0.45 5.21
C ILE A 34 9.11 0.31 3.89
N ALA A 35 8.42 0.44 2.77
CA ALA A 35 8.99 0.31 1.43
C ALA A 35 8.83 1.62 0.65
N ILE A 36 9.93 2.12 0.09
CA ILE A 36 9.96 3.33 -0.73
C ILE A 36 10.64 3.01 -2.06
N GLY A 37 9.91 3.16 -3.17
CA GLY A 37 10.40 2.68 -4.46
C GLY A 37 9.52 2.96 -5.66
N GLN A 38 9.91 2.49 -6.83
CA GLN A 38 9.02 2.51 -8.00
C GLN A 38 7.93 1.44 -7.84
N VAL A 39 8.33 0.24 -7.41
CA VAL A 39 7.45 -0.83 -6.96
C VAL A 39 7.73 -1.05 -5.48
N ALA A 40 6.82 -0.57 -4.63
CA ALA A 40 6.94 -0.66 -3.18
C ALA A 40 5.93 -1.68 -2.63
N ARG A 41 6.43 -2.68 -1.90
CA ARG A 41 5.64 -3.75 -1.28
C ARG A 41 5.89 -3.74 0.21
N GLY A 42 4.87 -3.41 1.00
CA GLY A 42 5.08 -3.32 2.43
C GLY A 42 3.85 -3.12 3.28
N PHE A 43 4.04 -2.96 4.59
CA PHE A 43 2.94 -2.54 5.46
C PHE A 43 2.61 -1.06 5.17
N VAL A 44 3.65 -0.22 5.12
CA VAL A 44 3.63 1.13 4.58
C VAL A 44 4.39 1.14 3.27
N ALA A 45 3.75 1.51 2.16
CA ALA A 45 4.40 1.57 0.85
C ALA A 45 4.23 2.94 0.19
N VAL A 46 5.33 3.49 -0.31
CA VAL A 46 5.36 4.75 -1.05
C VAL A 46 6.04 4.54 -2.39
N GLY A 47 5.34 4.80 -3.50
CA GLY A 47 5.91 4.57 -4.81
C GLY A 47 5.03 4.86 -6.02
N GLN A 48 5.51 4.55 -7.22
CA GLN A 48 4.64 4.61 -8.41
C GLN A 48 3.59 3.50 -8.36
N LEU A 49 4.01 2.27 -8.09
CA LEU A 49 3.17 1.13 -7.79
C LEU A 49 3.37 0.74 -6.32
N ALA A 50 2.39 1.06 -5.47
CA ALA A 50 2.46 0.80 -4.04
C ALA A 50 1.38 -0.23 -3.64
N ILE A 51 1.82 -1.31 -3.00
CA ILE A 51 0.94 -2.39 -2.51
C ILE A 51 1.23 -2.60 -1.02
N GLY A 52 0.20 -2.49 -0.20
CA GLY A 52 0.37 -2.56 1.24
C GLY A 52 -0.88 -2.33 2.07
N VAL A 53 -0.69 -2.10 3.37
CA VAL A 53 -1.81 -1.80 4.28
C VAL A 53 -2.17 -0.32 4.20
N VAL A 54 -1.16 0.54 4.27
CA VAL A 54 -1.26 1.99 4.10
C VAL A 54 -0.34 2.39 2.96
N VAL A 55 -0.91 3.00 1.90
CA VAL A 55 -0.15 3.25 0.68
C VAL A 55 -0.32 4.66 0.13
N ILE A 56 0.77 5.18 -0.45
CA ILE A 56 0.79 6.44 -1.19
C ILE A 56 1.47 6.17 -2.52
N GLY A 57 0.77 6.39 -3.63
CA GLY A 57 1.38 6.16 -4.94
C GLY A 57 0.50 6.44 -6.13
N GLN A 58 1.10 6.48 -7.32
CA GLN A 58 0.33 6.69 -8.56
C GLN A 58 -0.70 5.58 -8.75
N LEU A 59 -0.30 4.32 -8.56
CA LEU A 59 -1.14 3.15 -8.48
C LEU A 59 -1.05 2.58 -7.06
N ALA A 60 -2.08 2.80 -6.27
CA ALA A 60 -2.09 2.53 -4.85
C ALA A 60 -3.15 1.47 -4.50
N PHE A 61 -2.69 0.29 -4.07
CA PHE A 61 -3.53 -0.82 -3.60
C PHE A 61 -3.34 -1.02 -2.10
N GLY A 62 -4.31 -0.51 -1.34
CA GLY A 62 -4.29 -0.49 0.12
C GLY A 62 -5.29 -1.47 0.72
N MET A 63 -4.87 -2.26 1.70
CA MET A 63 -5.79 -3.08 2.49
C MET A 63 -6.63 -2.22 3.45
N TRP A 64 -6.07 -1.11 3.97
CA TRP A 64 -6.77 -0.21 4.87
C TRP A 64 -6.99 1.16 4.22
N TRP A 65 -5.91 1.79 3.74
CA TRP A 65 -5.95 3.15 3.21
C TRP A 65 -5.03 3.35 2.00
N ALA A 66 -5.49 4.09 1.00
CA ALA A 66 -4.72 4.41 -0.20
C ALA A 66 -4.93 5.85 -0.69
N SER A 67 -3.87 6.48 -1.21
CA SER A 67 -3.92 7.80 -1.86
C SER A 67 -3.02 7.90 -3.09
N GLY A 68 -3.34 8.82 -4.01
CA GLY A 68 -2.57 9.12 -5.22
C GLY A 68 -3.40 9.19 -6.50
N GLN A 69 -2.92 8.75 -7.66
CA GLN A 69 -3.71 8.94 -8.92
C GLN A 69 -4.85 7.93 -9.02
N LEU A 70 -4.54 6.65 -8.90
CA LEU A 70 -5.49 5.55 -8.76
C LEU A 70 -5.36 4.95 -7.36
N ALA A 71 -6.42 5.03 -6.56
CA ALA A 71 -6.44 4.48 -5.22
C ALA A 71 -7.56 3.45 -5.04
N VAL A 72 -7.20 2.22 -4.70
CA VAL A 72 -8.14 1.14 -4.38
C VAL A 72 -7.89 0.69 -2.95
N ALA A 73 -8.84 0.99 -2.07
CA ALA A 73 -8.80 0.60 -0.65
C ALA A 73 -10.19 0.71 -0.04
N PRO A 74 -10.45 0.08 1.12
CA PRO A 74 -11.68 0.34 1.87
C PRO A 74 -11.87 1.82 2.19
N LEU A 75 -10.80 2.50 2.62
CA LEU A 75 -10.78 3.92 2.99
C LEU A 75 -9.86 4.69 2.04
N GLY A 76 -10.40 5.73 1.41
CA GLY A 76 -9.67 6.54 0.43
C GLY A 76 -9.00 7.75 1.07
N GLY A 77 -7.83 8.13 0.55
CA GLY A 77 -7.26 9.47 0.71
C GLY A 77 -7.59 10.37 -0.49
N PRO A 78 -6.90 11.51 -0.64
CA PRO A 78 -6.95 12.31 -1.85
C PRO A 78 -6.48 11.49 -3.06
N ALA A 79 -7.35 11.35 -4.06
CA ALA A 79 -7.02 10.68 -5.31
C ALA A 79 -7.87 11.12 -6.49
N MET A 80 -7.29 11.11 -7.70
CA MET A 80 -8.01 11.47 -8.94
C MET A 80 -9.08 10.44 -9.31
N LEU A 81 -8.72 9.16 -9.26
CA LEU A 81 -9.62 8.05 -9.49
C LEU A 81 -9.56 7.12 -8.27
N ARG A 82 -10.65 7.00 -7.53
CA ARG A 82 -10.70 6.21 -6.31
C ARG A 82 -11.82 5.20 -6.30
N PHE A 83 -11.53 4.05 -5.71
CA PHE A 83 -12.52 3.05 -5.32
C PHE A 83 -12.44 2.84 -3.81
N ALA A 84 -13.26 3.60 -3.08
CA ALA A 84 -13.30 3.61 -1.61
C ALA A 84 -14.74 3.59 -1.09
N PRO A 85 -15.34 2.40 -0.91
CA PRO A 85 -16.77 2.28 -0.59
C PRO A 85 -17.12 2.66 0.85
N PHE A 86 -16.14 2.70 1.77
CA PHE A 86 -16.37 3.06 3.18
C PHE A 86 -16.04 4.52 3.50
N GLY A 87 -15.73 5.33 2.49
CA GLY A 87 -15.54 6.78 2.65
C GLY A 87 -14.09 7.23 2.62
N LEU A 88 -13.89 8.49 3.00
CA LEU A 88 -12.62 9.20 2.92
C LEU A 88 -12.02 9.46 4.29
N LEU A 89 -10.72 9.20 4.41
CA LEU A 89 -9.91 9.62 5.54
C LEU A 89 -8.83 10.57 5.05
N TYR A 90 -8.94 11.84 5.45
CA TYR A 90 -7.95 12.89 5.22
C TYR A 90 -7.14 13.13 6.49
N PRO A 91 -5.88 12.71 6.57
CA PRO A 91 -5.01 13.13 7.66
C PRO A 91 -4.68 14.64 7.50
N GLY A 92 -5.09 15.48 8.46
CA GLY A 92 -4.59 16.86 8.59
C GLY A 92 -5.48 18.04 8.14
N ARG A 93 -6.81 17.95 8.29
CA ARG A 93 -7.83 19.04 8.11
C ARG A 93 -7.29 20.43 7.70
N ARG A 94 -7.61 20.88 6.48
CA ARG A 94 -8.30 22.16 6.20
C ARG A 94 -9.08 22.03 4.90
N HIS A 95 -10.39 22.22 4.98
CA HIS A 95 -11.26 22.39 3.83
C HIS A 95 -10.71 23.53 2.95
N ARG A 96 -10.28 23.19 1.74
CA ARG A 96 -10.23 24.14 0.63
C ARG A 96 -11.18 23.54 -0.41
N GLY A 97 -12.22 24.32 -0.70
CA GLY A 97 -13.43 23.90 -1.39
C GLY A 97 -13.21 23.33 -2.79
N GLU A 98 -14.33 22.81 -3.30
CA GLU A 98 -14.47 22.10 -4.58
C GLU A 98 -13.91 20.67 -4.59
N GLU A 99 -14.68 19.72 -4.06
CA GLU A 99 -15.04 18.50 -4.81
C GLU A 99 -16.25 17.85 -4.13
N ASP A 100 -17.24 17.52 -4.96
CA ASP A 100 -18.64 17.26 -4.65
C ASP A 100 -18.83 16.26 -3.48
N TRP A 101 -19.15 16.78 -2.29
CA TRP A 101 -19.47 15.98 -1.09
C TRP A 101 -20.84 15.30 -1.18
N ARG A 102 -21.48 15.28 -2.36
CA ARG A 102 -22.73 14.55 -2.58
C ARG A 102 -22.49 13.05 -2.38
N VAL A 103 -22.66 12.61 -1.13
CA VAL A 103 -23.08 11.26 -0.82
C VAL A 103 -24.25 10.98 -1.77
N PRO A 104 -24.16 9.98 -2.67
CA PRO A 104 -25.28 9.65 -3.52
C PRO A 104 -26.50 9.47 -2.62
N ALA A 105 -27.54 10.28 -2.82
CA ALA A 105 -28.74 10.29 -1.97
C ALA A 105 -29.49 8.95 -1.96
N SER A 106 -29.04 8.00 -2.80
CA SER A 106 -29.53 6.63 -2.87
C SER A 106 -28.40 5.66 -2.51
N PRO A 107 -28.59 4.73 -1.55
CA PRO A 107 -27.66 3.64 -1.36
C PRO A 107 -27.46 2.92 -2.71
N PRO A 108 -26.23 2.54 -3.06
CA PRO A 108 -25.99 1.85 -4.32
C PRO A 108 -26.83 0.56 -4.33
N PRO A 109 -27.40 0.17 -5.49
CA PRO A 109 -28.16 -1.08 -5.60
C PRO A 109 -27.34 -2.26 -5.05
N GLY A 110 -27.99 -3.21 -4.37
CA GLY A 110 -27.30 -4.24 -3.56
C GLY A 110 -26.19 -5.02 -4.29
N TRP A 111 -26.32 -5.22 -5.60
CA TRP A 111 -25.27 -5.84 -6.43
C TRP A 111 -23.95 -5.05 -6.43
N ARG A 112 -23.99 -3.71 -6.38
CA ARG A 112 -22.80 -2.85 -6.28
C ARG A 112 -22.13 -2.96 -4.92
N MET A 113 -22.90 -3.18 -3.85
CA MET A 113 -22.34 -3.44 -2.52
C MET A 113 -21.59 -4.77 -2.53
N ILE A 114 -22.19 -5.82 -3.10
CA ILE A 114 -21.54 -7.12 -3.28
C ILE A 114 -20.28 -6.98 -4.14
N ALA A 115 -20.37 -6.31 -5.28
CA ALA A 115 -19.21 -6.06 -6.15
C ALA A 115 -18.10 -5.30 -5.42
N SER A 116 -18.44 -4.30 -4.60
CA SER A 116 -17.46 -3.54 -3.82
C SER A 116 -16.77 -4.40 -2.77
N LEU A 117 -17.52 -5.25 -2.06
CA LEU A 117 -16.97 -6.21 -1.11
C LEU A 117 -16.06 -7.22 -1.79
N LEU A 118 -16.43 -7.70 -2.99
CA LEU A 118 -15.59 -8.60 -3.78
C LEU A 118 -14.28 -7.92 -4.20
N VAL A 119 -14.32 -6.66 -4.63
CA VAL A 119 -13.11 -5.88 -4.96
C VAL A 119 -12.23 -5.72 -3.73
N ILE A 120 -12.81 -5.39 -2.58
CA ILE A 120 -12.05 -5.26 -1.33
C ILE A 120 -11.43 -6.59 -0.91
N ALA A 121 -12.19 -7.69 -0.97
CA ALA A 121 -11.68 -9.02 -0.67
C ALA A 121 -10.53 -9.38 -1.63
N ALA A 122 -10.67 -9.10 -2.92
CA ALA A 122 -9.62 -9.32 -3.90
C ALA A 122 -8.36 -8.47 -3.61
N VAL A 123 -8.51 -7.21 -3.22
CA VAL A 123 -7.40 -6.33 -2.82
C VAL A 123 -6.75 -6.83 -1.53
N ALA A 124 -7.53 -7.27 -0.55
CA ALA A 124 -7.00 -7.84 0.68
C ALA A 124 -6.17 -9.11 0.41
N VAL A 125 -6.66 -9.98 -0.46
CA VAL A 125 -5.92 -11.17 -0.93
C VAL A 125 -4.66 -10.75 -1.69
N LEU A 126 -4.76 -9.76 -2.59
CA LEU A 126 -3.61 -9.22 -3.33
C LEU A 126 -2.53 -8.70 -2.38
N VAL A 127 -2.90 -7.86 -1.42
CA VAL A 127 -1.97 -7.30 -0.42
C VAL A 127 -1.37 -8.41 0.43
N TRP A 128 -2.17 -9.39 0.84
CA TRP A 128 -1.68 -10.55 1.58
C TRP A 128 -0.59 -11.30 0.79
N LEU A 129 -0.86 -11.61 -0.48
CA LEU A 129 0.04 -12.38 -1.32
C LEU A 129 1.28 -11.60 -1.77
N VAL A 130 1.14 -10.30 -2.05
CA VAL A 130 2.19 -9.49 -2.71
C VAL A 130 2.97 -8.60 -1.74
N ALA A 131 2.38 -8.22 -0.61
CA ALA A 131 3.06 -7.42 0.40
C ALA A 131 3.36 -8.24 1.66
N VAL A 132 2.36 -8.91 2.25
CA VAL A 132 2.54 -9.56 3.57
C VAL A 132 3.45 -10.77 3.48
N LEU A 133 3.22 -11.70 2.54
CA LEU A 133 4.06 -12.90 2.41
C LEU A 133 5.54 -12.54 2.12
N PRO A 134 5.85 -11.67 1.14
CA PRO A 134 7.25 -11.33 0.86
C PRO A 134 7.93 -10.59 2.00
N VAL A 135 7.20 -9.75 2.75
CA VAL A 135 7.75 -9.08 3.94
C VAL A 135 8.03 -10.09 5.05
N ARG A 136 7.10 -11.03 5.31
CA ARG A 136 7.33 -12.09 6.29
C ARG A 136 8.56 -12.91 5.93
N ASP A 137 8.69 -13.30 4.67
CA ASP A 137 9.81 -14.11 4.21
C ASP A 137 11.13 -13.32 4.20
N ALA A 138 11.10 -12.01 3.90
CA ALA A 138 12.26 -11.13 4.01
C ALA A 138 12.74 -10.93 5.46
N LEU A 139 11.82 -10.97 6.44
CA LEU A 139 12.15 -10.75 7.85
C LEU A 139 12.53 -12.05 8.57
N PHE A 140 11.78 -13.13 8.35
CA PHE A 140 11.87 -14.38 9.11
C PHE A 140 12.23 -15.61 8.28
N GLY A 141 12.35 -15.47 6.96
CA GLY A 141 12.73 -16.57 6.08
C GLY A 141 14.24 -16.90 6.14
N PRO A 142 14.67 -17.97 5.47
CA PRO A 142 16.08 -18.34 5.36
C PRO A 142 16.89 -17.19 4.74
N GLY A 143 17.84 -16.61 5.49
CA GLY A 143 18.61 -15.44 5.05
C GLY A 143 17.89 -14.09 5.22
N GLY A 144 16.77 -14.06 5.93
CA GLY A 144 16.05 -12.86 6.31
C GLY A 144 16.76 -12.04 7.41
N VAL A 145 16.24 -10.85 7.68
CA VAL A 145 16.86 -9.90 8.64
C VAL A 145 17.07 -10.49 10.04
N PHE A 146 16.12 -11.30 10.49
CA PHE A 146 16.08 -11.93 11.83
C PHE A 146 16.33 -13.45 11.80
N GLY A 147 16.61 -14.02 10.63
CA GLY A 147 16.96 -15.44 10.45
C GLY A 147 18.44 -15.74 10.61
#